data_AF-A0A6B8TI98-F1
#
_entry.id   AF-A0A6B8TI98-F1
#
_cell.length_a   1.000
_cell.length_b   1.000
_cell.length_c   1.000
_cell.angle_alpha   90.00
_cell.angle_beta   90.00
_cell.angle_gamma   90.00
#
_symmetry.space_group_name_H-M   'P 1'
#
loop_
_entity.id
_entity.type
_entity.pdbx_description
1 polymer ?
#
loop_
_entity_poly.entity_id
_entity_poly.type
_entity_poly.pdbx_seq_one_letter_code
_entity_poly.pdbx_strand_id
1 'polypeptide(L)'
;MVNPHSPKEPAPGEKWSERTRFLLYGLLFFGLGAAMVFLGLERWRRATFMLGATMIYLGVLRQFLPDSLLGVFSVRSRKFDLWFCLLVGGEMVFLASSVDALGS
;
A
#
# COMPACT_ATOMS: atom_id res chain seq x y z
N MET A 1 0.21 19.75 2.25
CA MET A 1 0.22 20.00 0.79
C MET A 1 -0.92 19.20 0.19
N VAL A 2 -1.91 19.84 -0.44
CA VAL A 2 -2.99 19.12 -1.14
C VAL A 2 -2.47 18.81 -2.55
N ASN A 3 -2.51 17.55 -2.98
CA ASN A 3 -2.04 17.18 -4.31
C ASN A 3 -2.89 17.88 -5.40
N PRO A 4 -2.28 18.67 -6.30
CA PRO A 4 -3.00 19.41 -7.35
C PRO A 4 -3.79 18.54 -8.33
N HIS A 5 -3.42 17.28 -8.47
CA HIS A 5 -4.05 16.32 -9.39
C HIS A 5 -5.12 15.45 -8.71
N SER A 6 -5.43 15.71 -7.44
CA SER A 6 -6.50 14.99 -6.76
C SER A 6 -7.86 15.42 -7.28
N PRO A 7 -8.82 14.48 -7.41
CA PRO A 7 -10.19 14.82 -7.76
C PRO A 7 -10.75 15.87 -6.79
N LYS A 8 -11.51 16.83 -7.33
CA LYS A 8 -12.23 17.82 -6.51
C LYS A 8 -13.37 17.20 -5.72
N GLU A 9 -13.84 16.03 -6.16
CA GLU A 9 -14.88 15.26 -5.48
C GLU A 9 -14.33 14.62 -4.20
N PRO A 10 -15.17 14.56 -3.15
CA PRO A 10 -14.79 13.90 -1.90
C PRO A 10 -14.46 12.43 -2.14
N ALA A 11 -13.49 11.90 -1.39
CA ALA A 11 -13.13 10.50 -1.52
C ALA A 11 -14.31 9.61 -1.07
N PRO A 12 -14.58 8.46 -1.72
CA PRO A 12 -15.70 7.59 -1.35
C PRO A 12 -15.72 7.20 0.14
N GLY A 13 -14.55 6.97 0.72
CA GLY A 13 -14.37 6.60 2.13
C GLY A 13 -14.51 7.75 3.12
N GLU A 14 -14.73 8.98 2.66
CA GLU A 14 -15.03 10.12 3.54
C GLU A 14 -16.37 9.97 4.26
N LYS A 15 -17.29 9.19 3.67
CA LYS A 15 -18.56 8.79 4.30
C LYS A 15 -18.40 7.73 5.39
N TRP A 16 -17.23 7.09 5.49
CA TRP A 16 -16.99 6.01 6.47
C TRP A 16 -16.70 6.57 7.85
N SER A 17 -17.00 5.77 8.87
CA SER A 17 -16.61 6.07 10.24
C SER A 17 -15.10 6.35 10.34
N GLU A 18 -14.74 7.31 11.18
CA GLU A 18 -13.35 7.67 11.46
C GLU A 18 -12.52 6.46 11.91
N ARG A 19 -13.10 5.58 12.75
CA ARG A 19 -12.45 4.33 13.16
C ARG A 19 -12.11 3.44 11.97
N THR A 20 -13.02 3.29 11.02
CA THR A 20 -12.79 2.49 9.80
C THR A 20 -11.64 3.06 8.98
N ARG A 21 -11.60 4.38 8.80
CA ARG A 21 -10.49 5.04 8.08
C ARG A 21 -9.15 4.82 8.77
N PHE A 22 -9.09 5.00 10.09
CA PHE A 22 -7.86 4.76 10.86
C PHE A 22 -7.47 3.29 10.94
N LEU A 23 -8.42 2.35 10.97
CA LEU A 23 -8.11 0.92 10.93
C LEU A 23 -7.48 0.54 9.58
N LEU A 24 -8.06 1.01 8.47
CA LEU A 24 -7.49 0.77 7.14
C LEU A 24 -6.11 1.41 6.99
N TYR A 25 -5.97 2.65 7.45
CA TYR A 25 -4.68 3.34 7.47
C TYR A 25 -3.67 2.64 8.39
N GLY A 26 -4.08 2.16 9.55
CA GLY A 26 -3.24 1.40 10.47
C GLY A 26 -2.78 0.06 9.89
N LEU A 27 -3.65 -0.63 9.13
CA LEU A 27 -3.33 -1.88 8.46
C LEU A 27 -2.22 -1.69 7.40
N LEU A 28 -2.16 -0.52 6.75
CA LEU A 28 -1.05 -0.16 5.86
C LEU A 28 0.29 -0.17 6.61
N PHE A 29 0.38 0.49 7.77
CA PHE A 29 1.60 0.53 8.57
C PHE A 29 1.93 -0.81 9.22
N PHE A 30 0.91 -1.58 9.59
CA PHE A 30 1.11 -2.96 10.02
C PHE A 30 1.79 -3.78 8.91
N GLY A 31 1.34 -3.64 7.66
CA GLY A 31 1.95 -4.33 6.53
C GLY A 31 3.41 -3.93 6.28
N LEU A 32 3.69 -2.63 6.33
CA LEU A 32 5.06 -2.10 6.26
C LEU A 32 5.94 -2.64 7.40
N GLY A 33 5.43 -2.62 8.64
CA GLY A 33 6.13 -3.12 9.81
C GLY A 33 6.42 -4.62 9.72
N ALA A 34 5.44 -5.42 9.28
CA ALA A 34 5.63 -6.85 9.06
C ALA A 34 6.69 -7.14 7.99
N ALA A 35 6.72 -6.37 6.89
CA ALA A 35 7.76 -6.49 5.88
C ALA A 35 9.16 -6.21 6.45
N MET A 36 9.29 -5.15 7.27
CA MET A 36 10.54 -4.82 7.94
C MET A 36 10.99 -5.90 8.93
N VAL A 37 10.06 -6.49 9.69
CA VAL A 37 10.35 -7.61 10.60
C VAL A 37 10.86 -8.81 9.82
N PHE A 38 10.20 -9.20 8.73
CA PHE A 38 10.70 -10.31 7.90
C PHE A 38 12.06 -10.03 7.28
N LEU A 39 12.32 -8.78 6.88
CA LEU A 39 13.62 -8.39 6.34
C LEU A 39 14.73 -8.52 7.40
N GLY A 40 14.46 -8.06 8.63
CA GLY A 40 15.39 -8.19 9.77
C GLY A 40 15.61 -9.64 10.23
N LEU A 41 14.64 -10.53 9.99
CA LEU A 41 14.78 -11.98 10.21
C LEU A 41 15.45 -12.71 9.04
N GLU A 42 16.05 -11.98 8.09
CA GLU A 42 16.70 -12.52 6.87
C GLU A 42 15.74 -13.33 5.96
N ARG A 43 14.42 -13.16 6.14
CA ARG A 43 13.36 -13.82 5.36
C ARG A 43 12.98 -12.96 4.16
N TRP A 44 13.96 -12.69 3.28
CA TRP A 44 13.81 -11.75 2.16
C TRP A 44 12.58 -12.02 1.30
N ARG A 45 12.25 -13.30 1.02
CA ARG A 45 11.06 -13.67 0.23
C ARG A 45 9.76 -13.21 0.89
N ARG A 46 9.61 -13.47 2.19
CA ARG A 46 8.42 -13.06 2.96
C ARG A 46 8.35 -11.54 3.11
N ALA A 47 9.51 -10.89 3.27
CA ALA A 47 9.62 -9.44 3.31
C ALA A 47 9.15 -8.79 2.00
N THR A 48 9.68 -9.25 0.86
CA THR A 48 9.32 -8.76 -0.48
C THR A 48 7.85 -9.01 -0.79
N PHE A 49 7.34 -10.21 -0.47
CA PHE A 49 5.92 -10.52 -0.63
C PHE A 49 5.05 -9.56 0.19
N MET A 50 5.37 -9.37 1.48
CA MET A 50 4.60 -8.51 2.37
C MET A 50 4.64 -7.05 1.92
N LEU A 51 5.80 -6.57 1.48
CA LEU A 51 5.95 -5.22 0.95
C LEU A 51 5.14 -5.03 -0.34
N GLY A 52 5.20 -5.98 -1.27
CA GLY A 52 4.43 -5.94 -2.52
C GLY A 52 2.92 -5.96 -2.27
N ALA A 53 2.44 -6.83 -1.39
CA ALA A 53 1.04 -6.86 -0.97
C ALA A 53 0.60 -5.54 -0.32
N THR A 54 1.48 -4.95 0.50
CA THR A 54 1.22 -3.65 1.14
C THR A 54 1.18 -2.51 0.12
N MET A 55 2.01 -2.54 -0.93
CA MET A 55 1.95 -1.60 -2.04
C MET A 55 0.63 -1.72 -2.80
N ILE A 56 0.21 -2.94 -3.17
CA ILE A 56 -1.09 -3.18 -3.80
C ILE A 56 -2.22 -2.60 -2.94
N TYR A 57 -2.18 -2.88 -1.63
CA TYR A 57 -3.15 -2.36 -0.67
C TYR A 57 -3.15 -0.82 -0.63
N LEU A 58 -1.98 -0.17 -0.64
CA LEU A 58 -1.86 1.29 -0.73
C LEU A 58 -2.53 1.85 -1.99
N GLY A 59 -2.29 1.23 -3.15
CA GLY A 59 -2.90 1.64 -4.42
C GLY A 59 -4.43 1.61 -4.36
N VAL A 60 -4.99 0.56 -3.75
CA VAL A 60 -6.43 0.42 -3.51
C VAL A 60 -6.91 1.50 -2.53
N LEU A 61 -6.28 1.63 -1.36
CA LEU A 61 -6.65 2.64 -0.36
C LEU A 61 -6.63 4.06 -0.92
N ARG A 62 -5.71 4.36 -1.85
CA ARG A 62 -5.61 5.65 -2.53
C ARG A 62 -6.90 6.04 -3.27
N GLN A 63 -7.73 5.07 -3.66
CA GLN A 63 -9.02 5.34 -4.31
C GLN A 63 -10.13 5.69 -3.31
N PHE A 64 -10.02 5.24 -2.06
CA PHE A 64 -11.09 5.35 -1.07
C PHE A 64 -10.81 6.37 0.03
N LEU A 65 -9.58 6.45 0.53
CA LEU A 65 -9.22 7.33 1.64
C LEU A 65 -8.92 8.76 1.16
N PRO A 66 -9.25 9.77 1.96
CA PRO A 66 -8.99 11.16 1.62
C PRO A 66 -7.50 11.48 1.69
N ASP A 67 -7.10 12.49 0.93
CA ASP A 67 -5.72 12.98 0.86
C ASP A 67 -5.23 13.60 2.18
N SER A 68 -6.14 13.91 3.11
CA SER A 68 -5.78 14.32 4.48
C SER A 68 -5.09 13.21 5.27
N LEU A 69 -5.39 11.94 4.99
CA LEU A 69 -4.72 10.78 5.60
C LEU A 69 -3.53 10.30 4.75
N LEU A 70 -3.72 10.16 3.43
CA LEU A 70 -2.73 9.56 2.53
C LEU A 70 -1.84 10.58 1.80
N GLY A 71 -1.85 11.86 2.20
CA GLY A 71 -1.21 12.95 1.46
C GLY A 71 0.28 12.74 1.18
N VAL A 72 1.00 12.06 2.08
CA VAL A 72 2.44 11.73 1.91
C VAL A 72 2.66 10.76 0.74
N PHE A 73 1.71 9.89 0.45
CA PHE A 73 1.78 8.90 -0.63
C PHE A 73 1.17 9.42 -1.95
N SER A 74 0.84 10.70 -2.00
CA SER A 74 0.16 11.34 -3.13
C SER A 74 1.18 11.97 -4.05
N VAL A 75 1.61 11.23 -5.08
CA VAL A 75 2.73 11.66 -5.94
C VAL A 75 2.24 12.33 -7.21
N ARG A 76 1.35 11.68 -7.97
CA ARG A 76 0.82 12.25 -9.23
C ARG A 76 -0.69 12.24 -9.23
N SER A 77 -1.36 11.24 -9.76
CA SER A 77 -2.82 11.15 -9.77
C SER A 77 -3.26 9.83 -9.15
N ARG A 78 -4.47 9.77 -8.59
CA ARG A 78 -4.97 8.54 -7.96
C ARG A 78 -4.90 7.32 -8.88
N LYS A 79 -5.16 7.49 -10.18
CA LYS A 79 -5.08 6.41 -11.17
C LYS A 79 -3.63 6.01 -11.44
N PHE A 80 -2.73 6.97 -11.55
CA PHE A 80 -1.30 6.69 -11.73
C PHE A 80 -0.73 5.95 -10.51
N ASP A 81 -0.99 6.45 -9.31
CA ASP A 81 -0.54 5.85 -8.05
C ASP A 81 -1.08 4.42 -7.90
N LEU A 82 -2.35 4.17 -8.27
CA LEU A 82 -2.94 2.83 -8.30
C LEU A 82 -2.17 1.90 -9.23
N TRP A 83 -2.02 2.26 -10.51
CA TRP A 83 -1.35 1.40 -11.49
C TRP A 83 0.12 1.16 -11.14
N PHE A 84 0.82 2.18 -10.66
CA PHE A 84 2.19 2.06 -10.19
C PHE A 84 2.28 1.04 -9.04
N CYS A 85 1.44 1.18 -8.02
CA CYS A 85 1.41 0.28 -6.88
C CYS A 85 1.01 -1.16 -7.27
N LEU A 86 0.06 -1.32 -8.19
CA LEU A 86 -0.37 -2.64 -8.67
C LEU A 86 0.72 -3.33 -9.48
N LEU A 87 1.39 -2.61 -10.39
CA LEU A 87 2.43 -3.19 -11.25
C LEU A 87 3.67 -3.56 -10.43
N VAL A 88 4.21 -2.60 -9.67
CA VAL A 88 5.42 -2.84 -8.87
C VAL A 88 5.14 -3.84 -7.74
N GLY A 89 4.06 -3.64 -6.99
CA GLY A 89 3.68 -4.56 -5.93
C GLY A 89 3.33 -5.96 -6.45
N GLY A 90 2.69 -6.04 -7.62
CA GLY A 90 2.39 -7.29 -8.31
C GLY A 90 3.66 -8.03 -8.75
N GLU A 91 4.62 -7.33 -9.34
CA GLU A 91 5.92 -7.90 -9.71
C GLU A 91 6.68 -8.41 -8.49
N MET A 92 6.69 -7.65 -7.40
CA MET A 92 7.30 -8.10 -6.13
C MET A 92 6.65 -9.37 -5.58
N VAL A 93 5.32 -9.42 -5.54
CA VAL A 93 4.57 -10.61 -5.10
C VAL A 93 4.83 -11.79 -6.02
N PHE A 94 4.85 -11.57 -7.33
CA PHE A 94 5.13 -12.60 -8.32
C PHE A 94 6.54 -13.17 -8.14
N LEU A 95 7.58 -12.32 -8.12
CA LEU A 95 8.97 -12.77 -7.95
C LEU A 95 9.22 -13.46 -6.61
N ALA A 96 8.64 -12.94 -5.52
CA ALA A 96 8.78 -13.55 -4.20
C ALA A 96 8.11 -14.94 -4.12
N SER A 97 7.00 -15.13 -4.86
CA SER A 97 6.28 -16.40 -4.89
C SER A 97 6.85 -17.40 -5.91
N SER A 98 7.49 -16.93 -6.98
CA SER A 98 8.13 -17.79 -7.99
C SER A 98 9.46 -18.38 -7.55
N VAL A 99 10.16 -17.76 -6.60
CA VAL A 99 11.43 -18.27 -6.08
C VAL A 99 11.16 -19.31 -4.99
N ASP A 100 11.80 -20.48 -5.10
CA ASP A 100 11.67 -21.56 -4.14
C ASP A 100 12.19 -21.20 -2.74
N ALA A 101 11.51 -21.73 -1.73
CA ALA A 101 11.88 -21.60 -0.33
C ALA A 101 13.01 -22.59 0.02
N LEU A 102 14.21 -22.42 -0.53
CA LEU A 102 15.36 -23.21 -0.07
C LEU A 102 15.75 -22.72 1.33
N GLY A 103 15.12 -23.29 2.36
CA GLY A 103 15.45 -23.08 3.78
C GLY A 103 14.77 -21.91 4.49
N SER A 104 13.66 -21.33 3.98
CA SER A 104 12.88 -20.28 4.67
C SER A 104 11.55 -20.76 5.26
#